data_AF-M8D9A2-F1
#
_entry.id   AF-M8D9A2-F1
#
_cell.length_a   1.000
_cell.length_b   1.000
_cell.length_c   1.000
_cell.angle_alpha   90.00
_cell.angle_beta   90.00
_cell.angle_gamma   90.00
#
_symmetry.space_group_name_H-M   'P 1'
#
loop_
_entity.id
_entity.type
_entity.pdbx_description
1 polymer ?
#
loop_
_entity_poly.entity_id
_entity_poly.type
_entity_poly.pdbx_seq_one_letter_code
_entity_poly.pdbx_strand_id
1 'polypeptide(L)'
;MNLYEGTRYFGGKSQRQQAGYCRVYDKKKEQEERKGKKTVGELTRVEIVYRPAEKIPMESLIQHPPQFNNLYFCQVLNDLTPLKPEKRAIVLAVQNGLMTMDEFTPHHKRTIAELLKSQEVVDFDSIAIEQWEETVLLTCALLCGRVNRTAKDEAC
;
A
#
# COMPACT_ATOMS: atom_id res chain seq x y z
N MET A 1 -4.01 15.02 1.09
CA MET A 1 -4.60 13.75 0.58
C MET A 1 -5.94 14.07 -0.05
N ASN A 2 -6.30 13.49 -1.19
CA ASN A 2 -7.62 13.73 -1.81
C ASN A 2 -8.55 12.54 -1.58
N LEU A 3 -9.83 12.79 -1.30
CA LEU A 3 -10.87 11.77 -1.19
C LEU A 3 -11.88 11.94 -2.33
N TYR A 4 -12.17 10.86 -3.06
CA TYR A 4 -13.21 10.87 -4.10
C TYR A 4 -13.85 9.48 -4.17
N GLU A 5 -15.19 9.42 -4.08
CA GLU A 5 -15.97 8.16 -4.11
C GLU A 5 -15.43 7.08 -3.16
N GLY A 6 -15.05 7.46 -1.93
CA GLY A 6 -14.49 6.53 -0.94
C GLY A 6 -13.06 6.06 -1.21
N THR A 7 -12.43 6.51 -2.30
CA THR A 7 -11.02 6.26 -2.60
C THR A 7 -10.15 7.40 -2.09
N ARG A 8 -9.10 7.06 -1.35
CA ARG A 8 -8.06 7.98 -0.90
C ARG A 8 -6.92 7.98 -1.90
N TYR A 9 -6.51 9.17 -2.33
CA TYR A 9 -5.43 9.40 -3.28
C TYR A 9 -4.28 10.15 -2.63
N PHE A 10 -3.08 9.59 -2.79
CA PHE A 10 -1.82 10.19 -2.38
C PHE A 10 -1.03 10.57 -3.63
N GLY A 11 -0.74 11.87 -3.75
CA GLY A 11 -0.26 12.50 -4.99
C GLY A 11 -1.36 13.24 -5.77
N GLY A 12 -0.94 14.11 -6.70
CA GLY A 12 -1.81 14.91 -7.56
C GLY A 12 -2.39 14.11 -8.73
N LYS A 13 -3.45 14.63 -9.37
CA LYS A 13 -4.05 14.02 -10.58
C LYS A 13 -3.03 13.85 -11.73
N SER A 14 -2.13 14.82 -11.89
CA SER A 14 -1.04 14.78 -12.89
C SER A 14 0.01 13.71 -12.58
N GLN A 15 0.07 13.20 -11.36
CA GLN A 15 1.07 12.24 -10.90
C GLN A 15 0.60 10.79 -11.01
N ARG A 16 -0.59 10.53 -11.57
CA ARG A 16 -1.20 9.19 -11.64
C ARG A 16 -0.33 8.10 -12.26
N GLN A 17 0.64 8.46 -13.10
CA GLN A 17 1.58 7.55 -13.76
C GLN A 17 3.03 7.70 -13.26
N GLN A 18 3.23 8.49 -12.21
CA GLN A 18 4.55 8.71 -11.59
C GLN A 18 4.79 7.66 -10.51
N ALA A 19 6.06 7.34 -10.30
CA ALA A 19 6.49 6.44 -9.24
C ALA A 19 5.95 6.93 -7.89
N GLY A 20 5.40 6.00 -7.11
CA GLY A 20 4.88 6.31 -5.78
C GLY A 20 3.48 6.92 -5.77
N TYR A 21 2.78 7.11 -6.89
CA TYR A 21 1.36 7.45 -6.82
C TYR A 21 0.59 6.33 -6.13
N CYS A 22 -0.23 6.66 -5.12
CA CYS A 22 -0.92 5.66 -4.30
C CYS A 22 -2.43 5.89 -4.21
N ARG A 23 -3.18 4.79 -4.25
CA ARG A 23 -4.63 4.73 -4.05
C ARG A 23 -4.97 3.72 -2.98
N VAL A 24 -5.83 4.11 -2.05
CA VAL A 24 -6.37 3.22 -1.02
C VAL A 24 -7.88 3.28 -1.07
N TYR A 25 -8.53 2.14 -1.26
CA TYR A 25 -9.99 2.07 -1.36
C TYR A 25 -10.56 0.76 -0.84
N ASP A 26 -11.84 0.82 -0.48
CA ASP A 26 -12.63 -0.36 -0.14
C ASP A 26 -12.84 -1.20 -1.40
N LYS A 27 -12.09 -2.30 -1.46
CA LYS A 27 -12.10 -3.21 -2.61
C LYS A 27 -13.29 -4.16 -2.56
N LYS A 28 -13.83 -4.44 -1.37
CA LYS A 28 -15.07 -5.21 -1.23
C LYS A 28 -16.22 -4.44 -1.85
N LYS A 29 -16.42 -3.18 -1.45
CA LYS A 29 -17.44 -2.32 -2.02
C LYS A 29 -17.30 -2.18 -3.54
N GLU A 30 -16.08 -1.97 -4.04
CA GLU A 30 -15.84 -1.90 -5.50
C GLU A 30 -16.21 -3.20 -6.24
N GLN A 31 -15.92 -4.37 -5.65
CA GLN A 31 -16.28 -5.67 -6.24
C GLN A 31 -17.78 -5.95 -6.18
N GLU A 32 -18.45 -5.55 -5.10
CA GLU A 32 -19.90 -5.70 -4.97
C GLU A 32 -20.63 -4.82 -5.98
N GLU A 33 -20.28 -3.53 -6.04
CA GLU A 33 -20.94 -2.56 -6.93
C GLU A 33 -20.69 -2.85 -8.42
N ARG A 34 -19.48 -3.26 -8.80
CA ARG A 34 -19.13 -3.43 -10.22
C ARG A 34 -19.23 -4.85 -10.73
N LYS A 35 -19.05 -5.84 -9.85
CA LYS A 35 -18.97 -7.26 -10.25
C LYS A 35 -20.03 -8.13 -9.60
N GLY A 36 -20.85 -7.60 -8.69
CA GLY A 36 -21.83 -8.36 -7.93
C GLY A 36 -21.21 -9.43 -7.02
N LYS A 37 -19.90 -9.36 -6.74
CA LYS A 37 -19.18 -10.36 -5.96
C LYS A 37 -19.22 -10.02 -4.47
N LYS A 38 -19.94 -10.83 -3.70
CA LYS A 38 -19.94 -10.72 -2.23
C LYS A 38 -18.65 -11.32 -1.67
N THR A 39 -17.90 -10.52 -0.92
CA THR A 39 -16.66 -10.95 -0.25
C THR A 39 -16.94 -11.12 1.24
N VAL A 40 -16.48 -12.23 1.83
CA VAL A 40 -16.56 -12.45 3.28
C VAL A 40 -15.47 -11.66 3.97
N GLY A 41 -15.81 -10.96 5.06
CA GLY A 41 -14.88 -10.11 5.82
C GLY A 41 -14.69 -8.73 5.19
N GLU A 42 -13.59 -8.07 5.56
CA GLU A 42 -13.20 -6.75 5.06
C GLU A 42 -12.10 -6.87 4.01
N LEU A 43 -12.15 -6.06 2.95
CA LEU A 43 -11.14 -6.08 1.89
C LEU A 43 -10.79 -4.66 1.47
N THR A 44 -9.61 -4.20 1.89
CA THR A 44 -9.03 -2.92 1.44
C THR A 44 -7.93 -3.20 0.42
N ARG A 45 -7.86 -2.40 -0.64
CA ARG A 45 -6.74 -2.45 -1.58
C ARG A 45 -5.89 -1.19 -1.46
N VAL A 46 -4.58 -1.41 -1.38
CA VAL A 46 -3.54 -0.39 -1.52
C VAL A 46 -2.87 -0.62 -2.87
N GLU A 47 -2.89 0.38 -3.75
CA GLU A 47 -2.23 0.33 -5.06
C GLU A 47 -1.15 1.41 -5.10
N ILE A 48 0.10 1.00 -5.28
CA ILE A 48 1.26 1.89 -5.39
C ILE A 48 1.88 1.72 -6.79
N VAL A 49 2.07 2.82 -7.50
CA VAL A 49 2.67 2.79 -8.84
C VAL A 49 4.18 2.58 -8.72
N TYR A 50 4.66 1.47 -9.26
CA TYR A 50 6.09 1.24 -9.49
C TYR A 50 6.48 1.75 -10.87
N ARG A 51 7.47 2.64 -10.91
CA ARG A 51 8.09 3.11 -12.15
C ARG A 51 9.57 3.41 -11.89
N PRO A 52 10.50 2.58 -12.38
CA PRO A 52 11.92 2.84 -12.17
C PRO A 52 12.33 4.14 -12.88
N ALA A 53 13.31 4.85 -12.31
CA ALA A 53 13.83 6.09 -12.89
C ALA A 53 14.55 5.83 -14.22
N GLU A 54 15.23 4.69 -14.31
CA GLU A 54 15.95 4.24 -15.49
C GLU A 54 15.29 3.00 -16.09
N LYS A 55 15.58 2.76 -17.38
CA LYS A 55 15.11 1.53 -18.04
C LYS A 55 15.92 0.36 -17.52
N ILE A 56 15.22 -0.66 -17.03
CA ILE A 56 15.84 -1.90 -16.54
C ILE A 56 15.78 -2.93 -17.67
N PRO A 57 16.90 -3.56 -18.07
CA PRO A 57 16.89 -4.69 -18.98
C PRO A 57 16.03 -5.84 -18.45
N MET A 58 15.30 -6.52 -19.33
CA MET A 58 14.35 -7.57 -18.93
C MET A 58 15.05 -8.69 -18.15
N GLU A 59 16.26 -9.08 -18.56
CA GLU A 59 17.06 -10.12 -17.92
C GLU A 59 17.49 -9.78 -16.48
N SER A 60 17.51 -8.49 -16.12
CA SER A 60 17.90 -8.00 -14.80
C SER A 60 16.70 -7.57 -13.95
N LEU A 61 15.48 -7.58 -14.50
CA LEU A 61 14.29 -7.07 -13.82
C LEU A 61 14.04 -7.70 -12.44
N ILE A 62 14.38 -8.99 -12.29
CA ILE A 62 14.26 -9.72 -11.02
C ILE A 62 15.10 -9.10 -9.89
N GLN A 63 16.21 -8.42 -10.21
CA GLN A 63 17.12 -7.79 -9.25
C GLN A 63 16.64 -6.42 -8.78
N HIS A 64 15.55 -5.91 -9.36
CA HIS A 64 15.02 -4.59 -9.08
C HIS A 64 13.55 -4.66 -8.63
N PRO A 65 13.26 -5.32 -7.49
CA PRO A 65 11.93 -5.27 -6.92
C PRO A 65 11.58 -3.85 -6.46
N PRO A 66 10.29 -3.49 -6.40
CA PRO A 66 9.85 -2.23 -5.83
C PRO A 66 10.27 -2.07 -4.37
N GLN A 67 10.64 -0.84 -3.98
CA GLN A 67 10.92 -0.44 -2.59
C GLN A 67 9.90 0.61 -2.14
N PHE A 68 8.73 0.15 -1.70
CA PHE A 68 7.60 0.98 -1.32
C PHE A 68 7.65 1.49 0.12
N ASN A 69 8.37 0.85 1.05
CA ASN A 69 8.50 1.33 2.43
C ASN A 69 9.21 2.67 2.52
N ASN A 70 10.05 3.00 1.53
CA ASN A 70 10.68 4.32 1.40
C ASN A 70 9.69 5.44 1.04
N LEU A 71 8.49 5.08 0.56
CA LEU A 71 7.47 6.01 0.08
C LEU A 71 6.27 6.10 1.02
N TYR A 72 5.86 4.95 1.57
CA TYR A 72 4.68 4.83 2.39
C TYR A 72 4.94 3.96 3.60
N PHE A 73 4.26 4.32 4.69
CA PHE A 73 4.17 3.52 5.89
C PHE A 73 2.70 3.20 6.15
N CYS A 74 2.42 1.95 6.54
CA CYS A 74 1.08 1.50 6.84
C CYS A 74 1.07 0.69 8.13
N GLN A 75 0.08 0.98 8.96
CA GLN A 75 -0.19 0.25 10.17
C GLN A 75 -1.64 -0.19 10.20
N VAL A 76 -1.86 -1.42 10.62
CA VAL A 76 -3.20 -2.01 10.69
C VAL A 76 -3.78 -1.71 12.05
N LEU A 77 -4.78 -0.84 12.07
CA LEU A 77 -5.46 -0.45 13.29
C LEU A 77 -6.59 -1.43 13.60
N ASN A 78 -6.28 -2.45 14.42
CA ASN A 78 -7.20 -3.53 14.74
C ASN A 78 -8.10 -3.22 15.94
N ASP A 79 -7.63 -2.38 16.87
CA ASP A 79 -8.37 -2.04 18.08
C ASP A 79 -8.36 -0.53 18.38
N LEU A 80 -9.56 0.01 18.59
CA LEU A 80 -9.79 1.40 18.96
C LEU A 80 -10.21 1.56 20.43
N THR A 81 -10.36 0.47 21.18
CA THR A 81 -10.76 0.52 22.60
C THR A 81 -9.84 1.39 23.46
N PRO A 82 -8.51 1.49 23.23
CA PRO A 82 -7.65 2.35 24.03
C PRO A 82 -7.92 3.86 23.82
N LEU A 83 -8.59 4.23 22.73
CA LEU A 83 -8.95 5.63 22.47
C LEU A 83 -10.16 6.06 23.30
N LYS A 84 -10.08 7.27 23.85
CA LYS A 84 -11.25 7.98 24.38
C LYS A 84 -12.34 8.10 23.29
N PRO A 85 -13.63 8.14 23.66
CA PRO A 85 -14.74 8.14 22.70
C PRO A 85 -14.62 9.19 21.59
N GLU A 86 -14.18 10.40 21.94
CA GLU A 86 -13.95 11.48 20.99
C GLU A 86 -12.90 11.13 19.93
N LYS A 87 -11.74 10.59 20.33
CA LYS A 87 -10.67 10.22 19.40
C LYS A 87 -11.08 9.01 18.55
N ARG A 88 -11.85 8.09 19.12
CA ARG A 88 -12.44 6.95 18.41
C ARG A 88 -13.39 7.41 17.31
N ALA A 89 -14.26 8.37 17.60
CA ALA A 89 -15.16 8.97 16.62
C ALA A 89 -14.38 9.63 15.47
N ILE A 90 -13.28 10.33 15.77
CA ILE A 90 -12.39 10.92 14.75
C ILE A 90 -11.82 9.83 13.84
N VAL A 91 -11.23 8.76 14.41
CA VAL A 91 -10.65 7.67 13.62
C VAL A 91 -11.71 7.02 12.74
N LEU A 92 -12.89 6.73 13.28
CA LEU A 92 -14.00 6.14 12.52
C LEU A 92 -14.48 7.07 11.40
N ALA A 93 -14.60 8.38 11.66
CA ALA A 93 -14.98 9.36 10.64
C ALA A 93 -13.95 9.40 9.50
N VAL A 94 -12.66 9.38 9.81
CA VAL A 94 -11.59 9.32 8.81
C VAL A 94 -11.60 7.99 8.06
N GLN A 95 -11.77 6.87 8.78
CA GLN A 95 -11.87 5.53 8.18
C GLN A 95 -12.98 5.45 7.13
N ASN A 96 -14.16 5.98 7.46
CA ASN A 96 -15.33 6.00 6.58
C ASN A 96 -15.30 7.12 5.53
N GLY A 97 -14.21 7.91 5.46
CA GLY A 97 -14.09 9.00 4.49
C GLY A 97 -15.07 10.15 4.72
N LEU A 98 -15.58 10.32 5.94
CA LEU A 98 -16.43 11.46 6.29
C LEU A 98 -15.59 12.72 6.50
N MET A 99 -14.33 12.55 6.91
CA MET A 99 -13.38 13.62 7.17
C MET A 99 -11.96 13.17 6.78
N THR A 100 -11.05 14.14 6.67
CA THR A 100 -9.62 13.92 6.44
C THR A 100 -8.83 14.29 7.68
N MET A 101 -7.64 13.69 7.86
CA MET A 101 -6.79 14.03 9.01
C MET A 101 -6.40 15.52 9.03
N ASP A 102 -6.32 16.17 7.87
CA ASP A 102 -5.92 17.57 7.73
C ASP A 102 -6.88 18.54 8.44
N GLU A 103 -8.14 18.15 8.65
CA GLU A 103 -9.17 18.93 9.32
C GLU A 103 -9.03 18.97 10.86
N PHE A 104 -8.19 18.12 11.45
CA PHE A 104 -8.03 18.03 12.90
C PHE A 104 -6.78 18.73 13.41
N THR A 105 -6.85 19.23 14.65
CA THR A 105 -5.71 19.88 15.30
C THR A 105 -4.56 18.89 15.57
N PRO A 106 -3.30 19.36 15.68
CA PRO A 106 -2.14 18.51 15.96
C PRO A 106 -2.25 17.68 17.24
N HIS A 107 -3.09 18.09 18.20
CA HIS A 107 -3.31 17.33 19.42
C HIS A 107 -4.04 16.00 19.14
N HIS A 108 -5.11 15.98 18.35
CA HIS A 108 -5.80 14.72 18.00
C HIS A 108 -4.90 13.82 17.16
N LYS A 109 -4.15 14.40 16.22
CA LYS A 109 -3.20 13.67 15.36
C LYS A 109 -2.16 12.91 16.18
N ARG A 110 -1.57 13.56 17.20
CA ARG A 110 -0.54 12.95 18.06
C ARG A 110 -1.07 11.76 18.86
N THR A 111 -2.23 11.87 19.49
CA THR A 111 -2.83 10.76 20.25
C THR A 111 -3.12 9.55 19.35
N ILE A 112 -3.62 9.79 18.13
CA ILE A 112 -3.86 8.70 17.17
C ILE A 112 -2.53 8.08 16.72
N ALA A 113 -1.52 8.90 16.43
CA ALA A 113 -0.19 8.42 16.07
C ALA A 113 0.48 7.59 17.18
N GLU A 114 0.27 7.95 18.44
CA GLU A 114 0.77 7.18 19.60
C GLU A 114 0.16 5.78 19.67
N LEU A 115 -1.16 5.66 19.45
CA LEU A 115 -1.80 4.35 19.36
C LEU A 115 -1.24 3.53 18.20
N LEU A 116 -1.04 4.18 17.05
CA LEU A 116 -0.54 3.54 15.85
C LEU A 116 0.85 2.91 16.06
N LYS A 117 1.74 3.51 16.88
CA LYS A 117 3.08 2.96 17.15
C LYS A 117 3.11 1.53 17.69
N SER A 118 2.07 1.09 18.41
CA SER A 118 1.99 -0.28 18.95
C SER A 118 1.30 -1.27 18.01
N GLN A 119 0.81 -0.80 16.86
CA GLN A 119 0.10 -1.62 15.90
C GLN A 119 1.04 -2.34 14.95
N GLU A 120 0.53 -3.42 14.37
CA GLU A 120 1.19 -4.16 13.31
C GLU A 120 1.51 -3.24 12.13
N VAL A 121 2.76 -3.29 11.68
CA VAL A 121 3.26 -2.57 10.52
C VAL A 121 3.17 -3.48 9.31
N VAL A 122 2.61 -2.97 8.22
CA VAL A 122 2.64 -3.66 6.93
C VAL A 122 3.98 -3.39 6.27
N ASP A 123 4.76 -4.46 6.04
CA ASP A 123 5.99 -4.39 5.26
C ASP A 123 5.68 -4.53 3.77
N PHE A 124 5.60 -3.40 3.07
CA PHE A 124 5.30 -3.39 1.64
C PHE A 124 6.45 -3.93 0.79
N ASP A 125 7.70 -3.75 1.22
CA ASP A 125 8.86 -4.25 0.47
C ASP A 125 8.87 -5.77 0.48
N SER A 126 8.69 -6.39 1.64
CA SER A 126 8.62 -7.85 1.75
C SER A 126 7.49 -8.43 0.88
N ILE A 127 6.29 -7.86 0.94
CA ILE A 127 5.15 -8.28 0.10
C ILE A 127 5.45 -8.08 -1.39
N ALA A 128 6.06 -6.94 -1.76
CA ALA A 128 6.38 -6.65 -3.14
C ALA A 128 7.44 -7.60 -3.68
N ILE A 129 8.49 -7.91 -2.90
CA ILE A 129 9.56 -8.84 -3.28
C ILE A 129 9.00 -10.24 -3.52
N GLU A 130 8.20 -10.76 -2.59
CA GLU A 130 7.58 -12.08 -2.73
C GLU A 130 6.77 -12.18 -4.04
N GLN A 131 5.88 -11.22 -4.26
CA GLN A 131 5.07 -11.17 -5.48
C GLN A 131 5.89 -10.90 -6.75
N TRP A 132 6.98 -10.15 -6.64
CA TRP A 132 7.91 -9.86 -7.73
C TRP A 132 8.61 -11.13 -8.17
N GLU A 133 9.13 -11.92 -7.23
CA GLU A 133 9.75 -13.20 -7.52
C GLU A 133 8.77 -14.16 -8.20
N GLU A 134 7.54 -14.27 -7.71
CA GLU A 134 6.51 -15.12 -8.33
C GLU A 134 6.16 -14.70 -9.76
N THR A 135 6.01 -13.39 -9.99
CA THR A 135 5.47 -12.87 -11.26
C THR A 135 6.55 -12.67 -12.32
N VAL A 136 7.71 -12.15 -11.93
CA VAL A 136 8.76 -11.70 -12.84
C VAL A 136 9.70 -12.83 -13.21
N LEU A 137 10.05 -13.71 -12.27
CA LEU A 137 11.02 -14.77 -12.51
C LEU A 137 10.66 -15.65 -13.70
N LEU A 138 9.45 -16.21 -13.70
CA LEU A 138 8.99 -17.10 -14.75
C LEU A 138 8.93 -16.36 -16.10
N THR A 139 8.43 -15.13 -16.07
CA THR A 139 8.30 -14.27 -17.26
C THR A 139 9.67 -13.97 -17.88
N CYS A 140 10.66 -13.57 -17.07
CA CYS A 140 12.03 -13.33 -17.52
C CYS A 140 12.69 -14.61 -18.04
N ALA A 141 12.49 -15.75 -17.37
CA ALA A 141 13.03 -17.04 -17.83
C ALA A 141 12.47 -17.42 -19.20
N LEU A 142 11.16 -17.27 -19.40
CA LEU A 142 10.48 -17.59 -20.66
C LEU A 142 10.90 -16.65 -21.80
N LEU A 143 11.01 -15.35 -21.53
CA LEU A 143 11.30 -14.34 -22.57
C LEU A 143 12.78 -14.24 -22.92
N CYS A 144 13.67 -14.36 -21.93
CA CYS A 144 15.10 -14.15 -22.11
C CYS A 144 15.90 -15.46 -22.23
N GLY A 145 15.28 -16.62 -21.94
CA GLY A 145 15.94 -17.93 -21.94
C GLY A 145 17.01 -18.11 -20.85
N ARG A 146 17.27 -17.08 -20.05
CA ARG A 146 18.20 -17.01 -18.92
C ARG A 146 17.69 -15.98 -17.92
N VAL A 147 17.96 -16.20 -16.63
CA VAL A 147 17.68 -15.23 -15.57
C VAL A 147 18.96 -14.96 -14.83
N ASN A 148 19.36 -13.69 -14.73
CA ASN A 148 20.49 -13.28 -13.91
C ASN A 148 20.04 -13.18 -12.46
N ARG A 149 20.21 -14.26 -11.69
CA ARG A 149 20.15 -14.21 -10.23
C ARG A 149 21.56 -14.02 -9.70
N THR A 150 21.87 -12.86 -9.12
CA THR A 150 23.12 -12.62 -8.36
C THR A 150 22.75 -11.73 -7.18
N ALA A 151 23.05 -12.01 -5.91
CA ALA A 151 23.75 -13.13 -5.27
C ALA A 151 23.20 -13.33 -3.84
N LYS A 152 22.88 -14.58 -3.47
CA LYS A 152 22.74 -15.04 -2.08
C LYS A 152 23.39 -16.42 -1.86
N ASP A 153 24.26 -16.84 -2.78
CA ASP A 153 24.94 -18.14 -2.75
C ASP A 153 26.43 -18.05 -2.36
N GLU A 154 26.86 -16.96 -1.72
CA GLU A 154 28.18 -16.85 -1.08
C GLU A 154 28.04 -16.55 0.41
N ALA A 155 27.53 -17.54 1.15
CA ALA A 155 27.74 -17.64 2.60
C ALA A 155 27.62 -19.12 3.00
N CYS A 156 28.69 -19.87 2.78
CA CYS A 156 28.95 -21.13 3.47
C CYS A 156 30.43 -21.20 3.83
#